data_AF-A0A3N5P3J4-F1
#
_entry.id   AF-A0A3N5P3J4-F1
#
_cell.length_a   1.000
_cell.length_b   1.000
_cell.length_c   1.000
_cell.angle_alpha   90.00
_cell.angle_beta   90.00
_cell.angle_gamma   90.00
#
_symmetry.space_group_name_H-M   'P 1'
#
loop_
_entity.id
_entity.type
_entity.pdbx_description
1 polymer ?
#
loop_
_entity_poly.entity_id
_entity_poly.type
_entity_poly.pdbx_seq_one_letter_code
_entity_poly.pdbx_strand_id
1 'polypeptide(L)' 'LPISFVSDHVETLYEIDMLYSEMMAEKGVQLIRTPSLNDRPLFISALSNLAEQGLKEAGWIE' A
#
# COMPACT_ATOMS: atom_id res chain seq x y z
N LEU A 1 -0.48 -8.50 4.44
CA LEU A 1 -1.09 -7.53 3.50
C LEU A 1 -1.24 -6.20 4.24
N PRO A 2 -0.44 -5.17 3.95
CA PRO A 2 -0.62 -3.83 4.50
C PRO A 2 -1.80 -3.16 3.77
N ILE A 3 -2.94 -3.01 4.44
CA ILE A 3 -4.19 -2.53 3.81
C ILE A 3 -4.51 -1.06 4.13
N SER A 4 -4.08 -0.56 5.29
CA SER A 4 -4.43 0.78 5.76
C SER A 4 -3.58 1.90 5.15
N PHE A 5 -2.47 1.54 4.51
CA PHE A 5 -1.52 2.48 3.91
C PHE A 5 -1.10 2.00 2.52
N VAL A 6 -0.82 2.96 1.64
CA VAL A 6 -0.57 2.70 0.21
C VAL A 6 0.90 2.70 -0.16
N SER A 7 1.77 3.26 0.67
CA SER A 7 3.21 3.38 0.43
C SER A 7 4.01 2.55 1.44
N ASP A 8 5.25 2.22 1.09
CA ASP A 8 6.19 1.71 2.09
C ASP A 8 6.60 2.80 3.09
N HIS A 9 6.66 2.42 4.37
CA HIS A 9 6.93 3.27 5.52
C HIS A 9 7.45 2.39 6.68
N VAL A 10 7.65 2.94 7.88
CA VAL A 10 8.28 2.25 9.01
C VAL A 10 7.57 0.92 9.33
N GLU A 11 6.25 0.92 9.29
CA GLU A 11 5.40 -0.22 9.61
C GLU A 11 5.55 -1.36 8.61
N THR A 12 5.85 -1.08 7.34
CA THR A 12 6.10 -2.13 6.34
C THR A 12 7.56 -2.55 6.27
N LEU A 13 8.47 -1.58 6.13
CA LEU A 13 9.89 -1.83 5.88
C LEU A 13 10.64 -2.30 7.11
N TYR A 14 10.31 -1.77 8.29
CA TYR A 14 10.99 -2.12 9.53
C TYR A 14 10.20 -3.13 10.33
N GLU A 15 8.95 -2.82 10.68
CA GLU A 15 8.19 -3.69 11.57
C GLU A 15 7.88 -5.04 10.92
N ILE A 16 7.31 -5.05 9.71
CA ILE A 16 6.98 -6.32 9.04
C ILE A 16 8.22 -7.01 8.46
N ASP A 17 8.97 -6.31 7.62
CA ASP A 17 10.03 -6.97 6.82
C ASP A 17 11.28 -7.31 7.64
N MET A 18 11.54 -6.61 8.75
CA MET A 18 12.69 -6.89 9.63
C MET A 18 12.24 -7.48 10.97
N LEU A 19 11.58 -6.69 11.83
CA LEU A 19 11.29 -7.08 13.22
C LEU A 19 10.44 -8.36 13.31
N TYR A 20 9.27 -8.37 12.67
CA TYR A 20 8.39 -9.54 12.71
C TYR A 20 8.91 -10.69 11.87
N SER A 21 9.59 -10.40 10.76
CA SER A 21 10.24 -11.43 9.95
C SER A 21 11.29 -12.22 10.75
N GLU A 22 12.16 -11.52 11.50
CA GLU A 22 13.15 -12.13 12.40
C GLU A 22 12.46 -12.97 13.50
N MET A 23 11.43 -12.43 14.15
CA MET A 23 10.65 -13.15 15.17
C MET A 23 9.98 -14.43 14.63
N MET A 24 9.55 -14.43 13.36
CA MET A 24 8.96 -15.61 12.72
C MET A 24 10.04 -16.63 12.33
N ALA A 25 11.20 -16.16 11.85
CA ALA A 25 12.32 -17.01 11.48
C ALA A 25 12.84 -17.83 12.68
N GLU A 26 12.91 -17.24 13.88
CA GLU A 26 13.24 -17.94 15.13
C GLU A 26 12.30 -19.11 15.45
N LYS A 27 11.06 -19.05 14.94
CA LYS A 27 10.04 -20.09 15.08
C LYS A 27 10.00 -21.07 13.89
N GLY A 28 10.93 -20.95 12.94
CA GLY A 28 10.95 -21.75 11.71
C GLY A 28 9.84 -21.39 10.74
N VAL A 29 9.26 -20.19 10.83
CA VAL A 29 8.17 -19.71 9.97
C VAL A 29 8.68 -18.63 9.02
N GLN A 30 8.35 -18.75 7.74
CA GLN A 30 8.63 -17.71 6.76
C GLN A 30 7.46 -16.71 6.70
N LEU A 31 7.75 -15.43 6.97
CA LEU A 31 6.81 -14.34 6.77
C LEU A 31 6.95 -13.78 5.35
N ILE A 32 5.81 -13.59 4.66
CA ILE A 32 5.78 -12.97 3.32
C ILE A 32 4.79 -11.81 3.34
N ARG A 33 5.27 -10.62 3.00
CA ARG A 33 4.45 -9.42 2.81
C ARG A 33 4.20 -9.17 1.33
N THR A 34 2.99 -8.72 0.99
CA THR A 34 2.70 -8.20 -0.35
C THR A 34 3.34 -6.82 -0.53
N PRO A 35 3.88 -6.48 -1.72
CA PRO A 35 4.34 -5.12 -2.00
C PRO A 35 3.25 -4.08 -1.73
N SER A 36 3.67 -2.91 -1.23
CA SER A 36 2.77 -1.75 -1.13
C SER A 36 2.39 -1.25 -2.52
N LEU A 37 1.36 -0.40 -2.61
CA LEU A 37 0.89 0.10 -3.91
C LEU A 37 1.89 1.06 -4.56
N ASN A 38 2.61 1.85 -3.76
CA ASN A 38 3.69 2.75 -4.18
C ASN A 38 3.34 3.50 -5.48
N ASP A 39 4.16 3.35 -6.52
CA ASP A 39 4.06 3.99 -7.83
C ASP A 39 3.41 3.08 -8.89
N ARG A 40 2.70 2.02 -8.48
CA ARG A 40 2.07 1.10 -9.43
C ARG A 40 1.17 1.88 -10.40
N PRO A 41 1.35 1.73 -11.72
CA PRO A 41 0.58 2.49 -12.70
C PRO A 41 -0.93 2.35 -12.51
N LEU A 42 -1.41 1.15 -12.19
CA LEU A 42 -2.83 0.89 -11.93
C LEU A 42 -3.36 1.66 -10.71
N PHE A 43 -2.54 1.83 -9.67
CA PHE A 43 -2.93 2.60 -8.48
C PHE A 43 -3.03 4.09 -8.82
N ILE A 44 -2.06 4.62 -9.57
CA ILE A 44 -2.07 6.01 -10.04
C ILE A 44 -3.28 6.26 -10.95
N SER A 45 -3.58 5.35 -11.88
CA SER A 45 -4.78 5.45 -12.72
C SER A 45 -6.08 5.43 -11.89
N ALA A 46 -6.15 4.58 -10.85
CA ALA A 46 -7.30 4.55 -9.96
C ALA A 46 -7.49 5.87 -9.18
N LEU A 47 -6.39 6.48 -8.70
CA LEU A 47 -6.43 7.78 -8.05
C LEU A 47 -6.87 8.89 -9.02
N SER A 48 -6.38 8.89 -10.27
CA SER A 48 -6.81 9.82 -11.32
C SER A 48 -8.31 9.73 -11.54
N ASN A 49 -8.83 8.51 -11.73
CA ASN A 49 -10.25 8.28 -11.93
C ASN A 49 -11.10 8.77 -10.73
N LEU A 50 -10.63 8.53 -9.50
CA LEU A 50 -11.32 8.98 -8.30
C LEU A 50 -11.35 10.51 -8.20
N ALA A 51 -10.24 11.18 -8.53
CA ALA A 51 -10.17 12.64 -8.57
C ALA A 51 -11.10 13.21 -9.65
N GLU A 52 -11.08 12.66 -10.87
CA GLU A 52 -11.99 13.06 -11.95
C GLU A 52 -13.45 12.89 -11.57
N GLN A 53 -13.81 11.78 -10.93
CA GLN A 53 -15.16 11.57 -10.42
C GLN A 53 -15.55 12.66 -9.40
N GLY A 54 -14.67 12.95 -8.44
CA GLY A 54 -14.92 14.01 -7.46
C GLY A 54 -15.09 15.39 -8.09
N LEU A 55 -14.34 15.69 -9.15
CA LEU A 55 -14.46 16.94 -9.91
C LEU A 55 -15.79 17.04 -10.68
N LYS A 56 -16.26 15.94 -11.28
CA LYS A 56 -17.58 15.88 -11.94
C LYS A 56 -18.70 16.08 -10.93
N GLU A 57 -18.64 15.40 -9.79
CA GLU A 57 -19.63 15.51 -8.71
C GLU A 57 -19.67 16.93 -8.13
N ALA A 58 -18.53 17.61 -8.06
CA ALA A 58 -18.43 19.02 -7.65
C ALA A 58 -18.87 20.02 -8.74
N GLY A 59 -19.15 19.56 -9.96
CA GLY A 59 -19.53 20.42 -11.10
C GLY A 59 -18.39 21.27 -11.65
N TRP A 60 -17.13 20.88 -11.41
CA TRP A 60 -15.95 21.61 -11.90
C TRP A 60 -15.58 21.21 -13.33
N ILE A 61 -15.97 19.99 -13.75
CA ILE A 61 -15.79 19.45 -15.10
C ILE A 61 -17.04 18.66 -15.52
N GLU A 62 -17.20 18.44 -16.83
CA GLU A 62 -18.25 17.57 -17.42
C GLU A 62 -17.93 16.08 -17.30
#